data_AF-A0A2T5B7Z3-F1
#
_entry.id   AF-A0A2T5B7Z3-F1
#
_cell.length_a   1.000
_cell.length_b   1.000
_cell.length_c   1.000
_cell.angle_alpha   90.00
_cell.angle_beta   90.00
_cell.angle_gamma   90.00
#
_symmetry.space_group_name_H-M   'P 1'
#
loop_
_entity.id
_entity.type
_entity.pdbx_description
1 polymer ?
#
loop_
_entity_poly.entity_id
_entity_poly.type
_entity_poly.pdbx_seq_one_letter_code
_entity_poly.pdbx_strand_id
1 'polypeptide(L)'
;MTDACRIRVIQSFAEIAAEHWAGLAGASRGGPGTPYNPFVSHAFLSSLEESDSATPQTGWLGQHLLLEQEDGTLLGAVPAYVKNHSRGEYVFDYGWAEAFQRAGGRYYPKLQASVPFTPATGPRLLHRHGLDPAPVRQALAAGLRELTLRHDLSSAHVTFLPEDELPALQAAGFLHRTDQQFHFINAGYRSHDEFLETLASRKRKALRKERRAALENGIEIDWLTGGDLTEDIWDQFFAFYMDTGGRKWGRPYLTRRFYSLVGERMADDILLVMARRAGRYIAGAINFIGEDALYGRHWGCVEDHPFLHFEVCYHQAIDFAIDRGLKRVEAGAQGEHKLARGYMPITTHSAHYLAHPGLRRAVADYLERERRDVAEAGEWLAEHGPFRKTGAPPRGND
;
A
#
# COMPACT_ATOMS: atom_id res chain seq x y z
N MET A 1 -10.34 -38.35 -0.99
CA MET A 1 -11.34 -37.66 -1.82
C MET A 1 -10.94 -36.22 -1.83
N THR A 2 -10.54 -35.67 -2.97
CA THR A 2 -10.25 -34.24 -3.10
C THR A 2 -11.59 -33.52 -2.97
N ASP A 3 -11.83 -32.86 -1.83
CA ASP A 3 -13.06 -32.08 -1.65
C ASP A 3 -13.15 -31.05 -2.76
N ALA A 4 -14.27 -31.06 -3.49
CA ALA A 4 -14.47 -30.16 -4.61
C ALA A 4 -14.47 -28.71 -4.10
N CYS A 5 -13.75 -27.84 -4.82
CA CYS A 5 -13.68 -26.42 -4.51
C CYS A 5 -14.29 -25.63 -5.67
N ARG A 6 -14.89 -24.48 -5.37
CA ARG A 6 -15.47 -23.56 -6.37
C ARG A 6 -14.99 -22.14 -6.15
N ILE A 7 -14.94 -21.36 -7.22
CA ILE A 7 -14.76 -19.91 -7.13
C ILE A 7 -16.13 -19.25 -7.26
N ARG A 8 -16.49 -18.46 -6.26
CA ARG A 8 -17.66 -17.58 -6.25
C ARG A 8 -17.21 -16.13 -6.38
N VAL A 9 -17.97 -15.33 -7.13
CA VAL A 9 -17.72 -13.88 -7.27
C VAL A 9 -18.82 -13.12 -6.56
N ILE A 10 -18.44 -12.17 -5.72
CA ILE A 10 -19.34 -11.29 -4.98
C ILE A 10 -19.04 -9.82 -5.30
N GLN A 11 -20.00 -8.95 -5.03
CA GLN A 11 -19.90 -7.54 -5.40
C GLN A 11 -19.63 -6.62 -4.20
N SER A 12 -19.79 -7.11 -2.97
CA SER A 12 -19.49 -6.32 -1.78
C SER A 12 -18.96 -7.17 -0.61
N PHE A 13 -18.10 -6.55 0.21
CA PHE A 13 -17.65 -7.08 1.49
C PHE A 13 -18.78 -7.26 2.52
N ALA A 14 -19.93 -6.60 2.33
CA ALA A 14 -21.12 -6.84 3.15
C ALA A 14 -21.67 -8.28 3.01
N GLU A 15 -21.31 -8.99 1.94
CA GLU A 15 -21.69 -10.38 1.71
C GLU A 15 -20.77 -11.39 2.44
N ILE A 16 -19.75 -10.91 3.16
CA ILE A 16 -18.76 -11.74 3.85
C ILE A 16 -18.83 -11.46 5.36
N ALA A 17 -19.02 -12.49 6.17
CA ALA A 17 -18.86 -12.40 7.62
C ALA A 17 -17.39 -12.08 7.97
N ALA A 18 -17.17 -11.10 8.84
CA ALA A 18 -15.83 -10.64 9.22
C ALA A 18 -14.98 -11.77 9.82
N GLU A 19 -15.60 -12.69 10.56
CA GLU A 19 -14.98 -13.84 11.20
C GLU A 19 -14.45 -14.84 10.17
N HIS A 20 -15.17 -15.03 9.07
CA HIS A 20 -14.73 -15.91 7.99
C HIS A 20 -13.52 -15.31 7.27
N TRP A 21 -13.54 -13.99 7.04
CA TRP A 21 -12.44 -13.27 6.41
C TRP A 21 -11.18 -13.23 7.29
N ALA A 22 -11.34 -13.06 8.61
CA ALA A 22 -10.24 -13.10 9.58
C ALA A 22 -9.47 -14.43 9.58
N GLY A 23 -10.07 -15.52 9.08
CA GLY A 23 -9.37 -16.79 8.87
C GLY A 23 -8.31 -16.77 7.75
N LEU A 24 -8.21 -15.69 6.97
CA LEU A 24 -7.26 -15.55 5.87
C LEU A 24 -5.95 -14.91 6.33
N ALA A 25 -4.85 -15.41 5.77
CA ALA A 25 -3.50 -14.97 6.03
C ALA A 25 -3.32 -13.46 5.77
N GLY A 26 -2.83 -12.76 6.79
CA GLY A 26 -2.62 -11.31 6.78
C GLY A 26 -3.87 -10.45 7.03
N ALA A 27 -5.06 -11.05 7.15
CA ALA A 27 -6.32 -10.31 7.33
C ALA A 27 -6.68 -9.99 8.80
N SER A 28 -6.02 -10.63 9.77
CA SER A 28 -6.15 -10.34 11.20
C SER A 28 -4.82 -10.49 11.94
N ARG A 29 -4.68 -9.81 13.09
CA ARG A 29 -3.51 -9.92 13.97
C ARG A 29 -3.35 -11.34 14.54
N GLY A 30 -2.10 -11.74 14.81
CA GLY A 30 -1.79 -13.00 15.51
C GLY A 30 -2.02 -14.27 14.71
N GLY A 31 -2.35 -14.15 13.41
CA GLY A 31 -2.44 -15.29 12.51
C GLY A 31 -1.04 -15.86 12.19
N PRO A 32 -0.90 -17.19 12.01
CA PRO A 32 0.39 -17.78 11.70
C PRO A 32 0.86 -17.45 10.26
N GLY A 33 2.17 -17.27 10.10
CA GLY A 33 2.85 -17.22 8.80
C GLY A 33 2.95 -15.83 8.17
N THR A 34 1.82 -15.29 7.69
CA THR A 34 1.79 -13.99 6.99
C THR A 34 1.48 -12.86 7.97
N PRO A 35 2.35 -11.83 8.08
CA PRO A 35 2.10 -10.70 8.98
C PRO A 35 0.80 -9.98 8.66
N TYR A 36 0.10 -9.53 9.70
CA TYR A 36 -1.12 -8.75 9.54
C TYR A 36 -0.87 -7.45 8.78
N ASN A 37 -1.68 -7.21 7.75
CA ASN A 37 -1.71 -5.99 6.98
C ASN A 37 -3.10 -5.34 7.10
N PRO A 38 -3.22 -4.12 7.65
CA PRO A 38 -4.50 -3.52 7.98
C PRO A 38 -5.38 -3.26 6.76
N PHE A 39 -4.79 -3.13 5.57
CA PHE A 39 -5.50 -2.84 4.34
C PHE A 39 -6.23 -4.06 3.75
N VAL A 40 -5.84 -5.27 4.15
CA VAL A 40 -6.54 -6.49 3.73
C VAL A 40 -7.50 -7.00 4.82
N SER A 41 -7.69 -6.25 5.91
CA SER A 41 -8.72 -6.55 6.91
C SER A 41 -10.12 -6.34 6.34
N HIS A 42 -11.09 -7.09 6.86
CA HIS A 42 -12.50 -6.86 6.53
C HIS A 42 -12.93 -5.45 6.93
N ALA A 43 -12.50 -4.98 8.11
CA ALA A 43 -12.79 -3.64 8.63
C ALA A 43 -12.40 -2.54 7.63
N PHE A 44 -11.19 -2.60 7.06
CA PHE A 44 -10.73 -1.59 6.10
C PHE A 44 -11.47 -1.68 4.76
N LEU A 45 -11.58 -2.89 4.18
CA LEU A 45 -12.17 -3.10 2.86
C LEU A 45 -13.67 -2.79 2.85
N SER A 46 -14.41 -3.23 3.86
CA SER A 46 -15.83 -2.87 4.02
C SER A 46 -16.03 -1.38 4.24
N SER A 47 -15.16 -0.71 5.02
CA SER A 47 -15.25 0.74 5.25
C SER A 47 -15.07 1.55 3.96
N LEU A 48 -14.23 1.09 3.03
CA LEU A 48 -14.07 1.74 1.73
C LEU A 48 -15.36 1.70 0.89
N GLU A 49 -16.05 0.57 0.89
CA GLU A 49 -17.31 0.38 0.14
C GLU A 49 -18.48 1.10 0.81
N GLU A 50 -18.69 0.87 2.10
CA GLU A 50 -19.82 1.42 2.87
C GLU A 50 -19.75 2.95 3.04
N SER A 51 -18.56 3.53 2.89
CA SER A 51 -18.36 4.98 2.92
C SER A 51 -18.59 5.68 1.58
N ASP A 52 -18.95 4.93 0.53
CA ASP A 52 -19.03 5.38 -0.86
C ASP A 52 -17.68 5.81 -1.48
N SER A 53 -16.55 5.46 -0.85
CA SER A 53 -15.22 5.81 -1.35
C SER A 53 -14.82 4.93 -2.54
N ALA A 54 -15.00 3.61 -2.43
CA ALA A 54 -14.72 2.63 -3.47
C ALA A 54 -16.01 1.92 -3.90
N THR A 55 -16.72 2.51 -4.85
CA THR A 55 -18.02 2.02 -5.35
C THR A 55 -18.08 2.06 -6.87
N PRO A 56 -19.09 1.43 -7.50
CA PRO A 56 -19.26 1.53 -8.96
C PRO A 56 -19.29 2.98 -9.47
N GLN A 57 -19.88 3.90 -8.70
CA GLN A 57 -19.99 5.33 -9.02
C GLN A 57 -18.61 6.02 -9.05
N THR A 58 -17.66 5.54 -8.24
CA THR A 58 -16.26 6.03 -8.23
C THR A 58 -15.33 5.21 -9.11
N GLY A 59 -15.88 4.29 -9.92
CA GLY A 59 -15.13 3.45 -10.86
C GLY A 59 -14.51 2.20 -10.24
N TRP A 60 -15.02 1.77 -9.09
CA TRP A 60 -14.60 0.58 -8.35
C TRP A 60 -15.78 -0.39 -8.18
N LEU A 61 -16.16 -1.09 -9.25
CA LEU A 61 -17.22 -2.10 -9.19
C LEU A 61 -16.65 -3.39 -8.57
N GLY A 62 -17.07 -3.76 -7.36
CA GLY A 62 -16.62 -4.97 -6.68
C GLY A 62 -16.88 -6.25 -7.50
N GLN A 63 -15.86 -7.10 -7.59
CA GLN A 63 -15.85 -8.41 -8.24
C GLN A 63 -14.88 -9.33 -7.46
N HIS A 64 -15.08 -9.46 -6.14
CA HIS A 64 -14.15 -10.19 -5.29
C HIS A 64 -14.32 -11.69 -5.48
N LEU A 65 -13.19 -12.41 -5.62
CA LEU A 65 -13.19 -13.86 -5.77
C LEU A 65 -13.10 -14.50 -4.39
N LEU A 66 -13.95 -15.49 -4.14
CA LEU A 66 -13.92 -16.37 -2.97
C LEU A 66 -13.72 -17.80 -3.44
N LEU A 67 -12.61 -18.43 -3.04
CA LEU A 67 -12.40 -19.86 -3.22
C LEU A 67 -13.00 -20.58 -2.01
N GLU A 68 -13.99 -21.44 -2.24
CA GLU A 68 -14.76 -22.09 -1.17
C GLU A 68 -14.81 -23.60 -1.38
N GLN A 69 -14.86 -24.36 -0.29
CA GLN A 69 -15.32 -25.75 -0.31
C GLN A 69 -16.84 -25.81 -0.50
N GLU A 70 -17.36 -27.01 -0.82
CA GLU A 70 -18.81 -27.22 -0.97
C GLU A 70 -19.61 -26.87 0.28
N ASP A 71 -19.03 -27.05 1.48
CA ASP A 71 -19.65 -26.72 2.76
C ASP A 71 -19.65 -25.21 3.10
N GLY A 72 -19.08 -24.37 2.22
CA GLY A 72 -18.99 -22.93 2.40
C GLY A 72 -17.72 -22.45 3.11
N THR A 73 -16.79 -23.35 3.47
CA THR A 73 -15.52 -22.96 4.09
C THR A 73 -14.67 -22.14 3.10
N LEU A 74 -14.37 -20.89 3.48
CA LEU A 74 -13.56 -19.98 2.66
C LEU A 74 -12.08 -20.39 2.68
N LEU A 75 -11.52 -20.87 1.58
CA LEU A 75 -10.13 -21.31 1.47
C LEU A 75 -9.16 -20.20 1.06
N GLY A 76 -9.66 -19.18 0.34
CA GLY A 76 -8.86 -18.07 -0.14
C GLY A 76 -9.72 -17.01 -0.80
N ALA A 77 -9.15 -15.82 -1.01
CA ALA A 77 -9.89 -14.71 -1.59
C ALA A 77 -9.00 -13.72 -2.34
N VAL A 78 -9.61 -12.94 -3.23
CA VAL A 78 -8.98 -11.79 -3.90
C VAL A 78 -9.93 -10.60 -3.89
N PRO A 79 -9.57 -9.48 -3.22
CA PRO A 79 -10.24 -8.20 -3.44
C PRO A 79 -9.97 -7.72 -4.87
N ALA A 80 -10.98 -7.80 -5.73
CA ALA A 80 -10.88 -7.34 -7.10
C ALA A 80 -12.06 -6.43 -7.51
N TYR A 81 -11.79 -5.54 -8.46
CA TYR A 81 -12.73 -4.53 -8.92
C TYR A 81 -12.66 -4.39 -10.45
N VAL A 82 -13.81 -4.26 -11.12
CA VAL A 82 -13.87 -3.85 -12.51
C VAL A 82 -13.77 -2.33 -12.58
N LYS A 83 -12.88 -1.85 -13.45
CA LYS A 83 -12.49 -0.44 -13.53
C LYS A 83 -12.56 0.12 -14.94
N ASN A 84 -13.07 1.34 -15.03
CA ASN A 84 -13.17 2.12 -16.28
C ASN A 84 -12.09 3.22 -16.42
N HIS A 85 -11.15 3.28 -15.49
CA HIS A 85 -10.00 4.21 -15.47
C HIS A 85 -8.91 3.68 -14.54
N SER A 86 -7.68 4.23 -14.62
CA SER A 86 -6.57 3.80 -13.76
C SER A 86 -6.38 4.62 -12.45
N ARG A 87 -7.31 5.54 -12.14
CA ARG A 87 -7.20 6.40 -10.93
C ARG A 87 -7.26 5.57 -9.65
N GLY A 88 -6.39 5.91 -8.69
CA GLY A 88 -6.35 5.31 -7.35
C GLY A 88 -5.70 3.92 -7.27
N GLU A 89 -5.10 3.42 -8.35
CA GLU A 89 -4.43 2.10 -8.39
C GLU A 89 -2.93 2.17 -8.10
N TYR A 90 -2.33 3.36 -8.29
CA TYR A 90 -0.93 3.67 -8.04
C TYR A 90 0.11 2.82 -8.78
N VAL A 91 -0.30 2.01 -9.76
CA VAL A 91 0.57 1.44 -10.79
C VAL A 91 0.10 2.01 -12.11
N PHE A 92 0.90 2.90 -12.69
CA PHE A 92 0.47 3.69 -13.84
C PHE A 92 0.66 2.91 -15.13
N ASP A 93 -0.44 2.58 -15.79
CA ASP A 93 -0.51 1.87 -17.07
C ASP A 93 -1.06 2.74 -18.20
N TYR A 94 -1.15 4.07 -17.99
CA TYR A 94 -1.67 5.02 -18.97
C TYR A 94 -0.98 4.91 -20.33
N GLY A 95 0.35 4.68 -20.35
CA GLY A 95 1.09 4.49 -21.60
C GLY A 95 0.62 3.27 -22.38
N TRP A 96 0.27 2.17 -21.71
CA TRP A 96 -0.28 0.97 -22.35
C TRP A 96 -1.71 1.23 -22.83
N ALA A 97 -2.52 1.89 -22.00
CA ALA A 97 -3.89 2.24 -22.32
C ALA A 97 -3.98 3.15 -23.56
N GLU A 98 -3.20 4.24 -23.57
CA GLU A 98 -3.16 5.18 -24.68
C GLU A 98 -2.68 4.53 -25.97
N ALA A 99 -1.59 3.75 -25.91
CA ALA A 99 -1.06 3.06 -27.07
C ALA A 99 -2.10 2.09 -27.68
N PHE A 100 -2.80 1.33 -26.83
CA PHE A 100 -3.81 0.39 -27.29
C PHE A 100 -5.04 1.09 -27.85
N GLN A 101 -5.51 2.17 -27.20
CA GLN A 101 -6.64 2.96 -27.67
C GLN A 101 -6.36 3.66 -29.00
N ARG A 102 -5.15 4.21 -29.18
CA ARG A 102 -4.72 4.80 -30.46
C ARG A 102 -4.66 3.77 -31.60
N ALA A 103 -4.40 2.51 -31.27
CA ALA A 103 -4.45 1.40 -32.23
C ALA A 103 -5.88 0.89 -32.50
N GLY A 104 -6.93 1.54 -31.97
CA GLY A 104 -8.33 1.16 -32.15
C GLY A 104 -8.84 0.12 -31.14
N GLY A 105 -8.03 -0.26 -30.16
CA GLY A 105 -8.41 -1.18 -29.09
C GLY A 105 -9.22 -0.51 -27.98
N ARG A 106 -9.85 -1.34 -27.14
CA ARG A 106 -10.55 -0.89 -25.93
C ARG A 106 -9.79 -1.35 -24.69
N TYR A 107 -9.10 -0.43 -24.02
CA TYR A 107 -8.34 -0.76 -22.81
C TYR A 107 -9.22 -0.88 -21.55
N TYR A 108 -10.38 -0.23 -21.52
CA TYR A 108 -11.33 -0.34 -20.43
C TYR A 108 -12.63 -0.97 -20.93
N PRO A 109 -13.35 -1.73 -20.08
CA PRO A 109 -13.03 -2.04 -18.69
C PRO A 109 -11.86 -3.03 -18.51
N LYS A 110 -11.22 -2.99 -17.34
CA LYS A 110 -10.20 -3.94 -16.88
C LYS A 110 -10.53 -4.47 -15.48
N LEU A 111 -9.98 -5.62 -15.10
CA LEU A 111 -10.04 -6.16 -13.74
C LEU A 111 -8.82 -5.72 -12.93
N GLN A 112 -9.04 -5.24 -11.72
CA GLN A 112 -8.00 -4.74 -10.82
C GLN A 112 -8.09 -5.48 -9.47
N ALA A 113 -7.17 -6.39 -9.22
CA ALA A 113 -6.94 -7.01 -7.92
C ALA A 113 -5.97 -6.15 -7.09
N SER A 114 -6.53 -5.34 -6.20
CA SER A 114 -5.79 -4.38 -5.38
C SER A 114 -6.61 -3.93 -4.18
N VAL A 115 -5.95 -3.29 -3.21
CA VAL A 115 -6.64 -2.50 -2.19
C VAL A 115 -6.86 -1.07 -2.71
N PRO A 116 -8.10 -0.55 -2.76
CA PRO A 116 -8.35 0.79 -3.27
C PRO A 116 -7.54 1.87 -2.57
N PHE A 117 -7.03 2.82 -3.36
CA PHE A 117 -6.31 4.02 -2.91
C PHE A 117 -5.06 3.75 -2.06
N THR A 118 -4.51 2.53 -2.11
CA THR A 118 -3.50 2.07 -1.17
C THR A 118 -2.28 1.48 -1.88
N PRO A 119 -1.21 2.28 -2.05
CA PRO A 119 0.03 1.82 -2.68
C PRO A 119 0.97 1.13 -1.69
N ALA A 120 0.56 0.01 -1.11
CA ALA A 120 1.41 -0.76 -0.22
C ALA A 120 1.40 -2.24 -0.53
N THR A 121 2.57 -2.83 -0.36
CA THR A 121 2.77 -4.26 -0.52
C THR A 121 2.02 -5.01 0.56
N GLY A 122 1.25 -6.01 0.15
CA GLY A 122 0.50 -6.86 1.04
C GLY A 122 -0.26 -7.92 0.27
N PRO A 123 -0.77 -8.97 0.95
CA PRO A 123 -1.38 -10.11 0.27
C PRO A 123 -2.43 -9.70 -0.78
N ARG A 124 -2.39 -10.32 -1.95
CA ARG A 124 -3.40 -10.13 -3.01
C ARG A 124 -4.12 -11.42 -3.33
N LEU A 125 -3.42 -12.54 -3.21
CA LEU A 125 -3.95 -13.89 -3.28
C LEU A 125 -4.02 -14.48 -1.85
N LEU A 126 -5.03 -14.05 -1.09
CA LEU A 126 -5.21 -14.46 0.30
C LEU A 126 -5.55 -15.96 0.37
N HIS A 127 -5.04 -16.64 1.38
CA HIS A 127 -5.29 -18.06 1.64
C HIS A 127 -5.61 -18.26 3.11
N ARG A 128 -6.39 -19.29 3.45
CA ARG A 128 -6.73 -19.61 4.84
C ARG A 128 -5.49 -20.07 5.61
N HIS A 129 -5.40 -19.65 6.88
CA HIS A 129 -4.34 -20.11 7.78
C HIS A 129 -4.31 -21.64 7.89
N GLY A 130 -3.09 -22.19 7.98
CA GLY A 130 -2.88 -23.64 8.13
C GLY A 130 -3.00 -24.45 6.83
N LEU A 131 -3.33 -23.81 5.69
CA LEU A 131 -3.28 -24.43 4.38
C LEU A 131 -1.96 -24.13 3.67
N ASP A 132 -1.56 -25.02 2.75
CA ASP A 132 -0.53 -24.70 1.77
C ASP A 132 -1.03 -23.57 0.86
N PRO A 133 -0.34 -22.41 0.81
CA PRO A 133 -0.76 -21.29 -0.03
C PRO A 133 -0.70 -21.62 -1.52
N ALA A 134 0.18 -22.53 -1.97
CA ALA A 134 0.46 -22.68 -3.40
C ALA A 134 -0.77 -23.12 -4.24
N PRO A 135 -1.52 -24.19 -3.89
CA PRO A 135 -2.72 -24.58 -4.62
C PRO A 135 -3.82 -23.50 -4.61
N VAL A 136 -4.00 -22.83 -3.46
CA VAL A 136 -5.00 -21.76 -3.30
C VAL A 136 -4.67 -20.58 -4.21
N ARG A 137 -3.42 -20.10 -4.18
CA ARG A 137 -2.96 -18.99 -5.01
C ARG A 137 -3.04 -19.32 -6.51
N GLN A 138 -2.71 -20.55 -6.91
CA GLN A 138 -2.85 -21.00 -8.30
C GLN A 138 -4.31 -20.97 -8.75
N ALA A 139 -5.23 -21.48 -7.93
CA ALA A 139 -6.66 -21.45 -8.22
C ALA A 139 -7.20 -20.01 -8.35
N LEU A 140 -6.82 -19.12 -7.43
CA LEU A 140 -7.22 -17.70 -7.46
C LEU A 140 -6.64 -16.97 -8.69
N ALA A 141 -5.36 -17.19 -9.02
CA ALA A 141 -4.73 -16.60 -10.21
C ALA A 141 -5.39 -17.06 -11.51
N ALA A 142 -5.71 -18.36 -11.62
CA ALA A 142 -6.49 -18.88 -12.74
C ALA A 142 -7.90 -18.29 -12.78
N GLY A 143 -8.55 -18.13 -11.61
CA GLY A 143 -9.85 -17.49 -11.47
C GLY A 143 -9.87 -16.04 -11.96
N LEU A 144 -8.85 -15.23 -11.64
CA LEU A 144 -8.73 -13.86 -12.14
C LEU A 144 -8.64 -13.82 -13.67
N ARG A 145 -7.83 -14.70 -14.26
CA ARG A 145 -7.73 -14.81 -15.72
C ARG A 145 -9.06 -15.23 -16.33
N GLU A 146 -9.71 -16.25 -15.78
CA GLU A 146 -10.99 -16.75 -16.31
C GLU A 146 -12.08 -15.69 -16.21
N LEU A 147 -12.16 -14.96 -15.10
CA LEU A 147 -13.10 -13.85 -14.92
C LEU A 147 -12.88 -12.76 -15.96
N THR A 148 -11.61 -12.42 -16.24
CA THR A 148 -11.24 -11.46 -17.28
C THR A 148 -11.78 -11.88 -18.64
N LEU A 149 -11.58 -13.14 -19.02
CA LEU A 149 -12.01 -13.67 -20.31
C LEU A 149 -13.54 -13.77 -20.41
N ARG A 150 -14.22 -14.25 -19.37
CA ARG A 150 -15.68 -14.42 -19.37
C ARG A 150 -16.44 -13.09 -19.47
N HIS A 151 -15.88 -12.02 -18.92
CA HIS A 151 -16.48 -10.69 -18.96
C HIS A 151 -15.97 -9.80 -20.11
N ASP A 152 -15.21 -10.36 -21.06
CA ASP A 152 -14.62 -9.63 -22.18
C ASP A 152 -13.84 -8.37 -21.72
N LEU A 153 -13.14 -8.50 -20.59
CA LEU A 153 -12.30 -7.45 -20.05
C LEU A 153 -10.96 -7.45 -20.81
N SER A 154 -10.40 -6.27 -21.02
CA SER A 154 -9.14 -6.12 -21.76
C SER A 154 -7.95 -6.79 -21.07
N SER A 155 -7.98 -6.81 -19.73
CA SER A 155 -6.86 -7.20 -18.88
C SER A 155 -7.26 -7.43 -17.42
N ALA A 156 -6.38 -8.14 -16.70
CA ALA A 156 -6.38 -8.23 -15.23
C ALA A 156 -5.04 -7.78 -14.66
N HIS A 157 -5.08 -7.01 -13.59
CA HIS A 157 -3.91 -6.43 -12.94
C HIS A 157 -3.90 -6.78 -11.46
N VAL A 158 -2.79 -7.31 -10.98
CA VAL A 158 -2.52 -7.53 -9.56
C VAL A 158 -1.41 -6.59 -9.13
N THR A 159 -1.68 -5.62 -8.27
CA THR A 159 -0.72 -4.56 -7.92
C THR A 159 -0.28 -4.61 -6.47
N PHE A 160 1.00 -4.28 -6.22
CA PHE A 160 1.63 -4.33 -4.90
C PHE A 160 1.49 -5.70 -4.22
N LEU A 161 1.68 -6.78 -4.99
CA LEU A 161 1.71 -8.12 -4.44
C LEU A 161 3.09 -8.44 -3.82
N PRO A 162 3.13 -9.31 -2.80
CA PRO A 162 4.35 -9.92 -2.32
C PRO A 162 5.02 -10.77 -3.42
N GLU A 163 6.35 -10.83 -3.39
CA GLU A 163 7.13 -11.57 -4.40
C GLU A 163 6.77 -13.07 -4.44
N ASP A 164 6.45 -13.67 -3.28
CA ASP A 164 6.06 -15.08 -3.15
C ASP A 164 4.69 -15.42 -3.78
N GLU A 165 3.92 -14.40 -4.20
CA GLU A 165 2.67 -14.59 -4.96
C GLU A 165 2.88 -14.61 -6.48
N LEU A 166 4.03 -14.12 -6.98
CA LEU A 166 4.33 -14.05 -8.42
C LEU A 166 4.29 -15.41 -9.14
N PRO A 167 4.84 -16.51 -8.59
CA PRO A 167 4.89 -17.78 -9.32
C PRO A 167 3.50 -18.27 -9.75
N ALA A 168 2.48 -18.12 -8.91
CA ALA A 168 1.11 -18.50 -9.23
C ALA A 168 0.54 -17.67 -10.39
N LEU A 169 0.83 -16.36 -10.41
CA LEU A 169 0.36 -15.45 -11.46
C LEU A 169 1.09 -15.65 -12.78
N GLN A 170 2.40 -15.87 -12.75
CA GLN A 170 3.18 -16.18 -13.95
C GLN A 170 2.72 -17.51 -14.57
N ALA A 171 2.47 -18.54 -13.75
CA ALA A 171 1.89 -19.81 -14.20
C ALA A 171 0.50 -19.62 -14.84
N ALA A 172 -0.30 -18.68 -14.33
CA ALA A 172 -1.58 -18.29 -14.93
C ALA A 172 -1.44 -17.38 -16.18
N GLY A 173 -0.22 -17.03 -16.58
CA GLY A 173 0.08 -16.25 -17.77
C GLY A 173 0.15 -14.74 -17.55
N PHE A 174 0.25 -14.25 -16.32
CA PHE A 174 0.46 -12.82 -16.06
C PHE A 174 1.91 -12.42 -16.36
N LEU A 175 2.10 -11.23 -16.91
CA LEU A 175 3.41 -10.62 -17.14
C LEU A 175 3.86 -9.89 -15.87
N HIS A 176 5.10 -10.14 -15.43
CA HIS A 176 5.67 -9.50 -14.25
C HIS A 176 6.23 -8.12 -14.58
N ARG A 177 5.84 -7.13 -13.78
CA ARG A 177 6.37 -5.76 -13.77
C ARG A 177 6.98 -5.45 -12.40
N THR A 178 8.09 -4.74 -12.40
CA THR A 178 8.70 -4.18 -11.19
C THR A 178 8.66 -2.67 -11.22
N ASP A 179 8.53 -2.05 -10.06
CA ASP A 179 8.66 -0.61 -9.87
C ASP A 179 9.40 -0.37 -8.53
N GLN A 180 9.61 0.89 -8.14
CA GLN A 180 10.32 1.26 -6.92
C GLN A 180 9.43 2.01 -5.94
N GLN A 181 9.59 1.67 -4.67
CA GLN A 181 9.16 2.51 -3.56
C GLN A 181 10.35 2.78 -2.63
N PHE A 182 10.14 3.61 -1.62
CA PHE A 182 11.16 3.92 -0.63
C PHE A 182 10.63 3.60 0.76
N HIS A 183 11.30 2.69 1.46
CA HIS A 183 10.92 2.27 2.81
C HIS A 183 12.03 2.58 3.81
N PHE A 184 11.66 2.98 5.01
CA PHE A 184 12.61 3.02 6.12
C PHE A 184 12.68 1.63 6.74
N ILE A 185 13.88 1.12 6.96
CA ILE A 185 14.12 -0.16 7.63
C ILE A 185 14.61 0.13 9.04
N ASN A 186 13.87 -0.35 10.04
CA ASN A 186 14.30 -0.28 11.43
C ASN A 186 15.26 -1.43 11.71
N ALA A 187 16.56 -1.14 11.72
CA ALA A 187 17.61 -2.12 11.99
C ALA A 187 17.79 -2.44 13.49
N GLY A 188 16.74 -2.27 14.31
CA GLY A 188 16.78 -2.43 15.76
C GLY A 188 17.29 -1.21 16.51
N TYR A 189 17.04 -0.01 15.98
CA TYR A 189 17.40 1.24 16.67
C TYR A 189 16.58 1.39 17.95
N ARG A 190 17.17 1.97 19.01
CA ARG A 190 16.48 2.30 20.27
C ARG A 190 15.93 3.72 20.30
N SER A 191 16.40 4.58 19.40
CA SER A 191 15.95 5.95 19.28
C SER A 191 16.23 6.52 17.89
N HIS A 192 15.57 7.62 17.56
CA HIS A 192 15.87 8.38 16.34
C HIS A 192 17.32 8.84 16.26
N ASP A 193 17.91 9.25 17.38
CA ASP A 193 19.29 9.71 17.41
C ASP A 193 20.27 8.59 17.06
N GLU A 194 20.01 7.36 17.50
CA GLU A 194 20.80 6.18 17.11
C GLU A 194 20.67 5.90 15.60
N PHE A 195 19.47 6.03 15.03
CA PHE A 195 19.31 6.00 13.58
C PHE A 195 20.16 7.10 12.90
N LEU A 196 20.07 8.35 13.35
CA LEU A 196 20.81 9.47 12.76
C LEU A 196 22.33 9.28 12.83
N GLU A 197 22.84 8.55 13.82
CA GLU A 197 24.26 8.21 13.93
C GLU A 197 24.75 7.35 12.77
N THR A 198 23.90 6.52 12.17
CA THR A 198 24.25 5.73 10.97
C THR A 198 24.45 6.58 9.71
N LEU A 199 23.93 7.81 9.70
CA LEU A 199 23.99 8.71 8.56
C LEU A 199 25.33 9.45 8.47
N ALA A 200 25.67 9.88 7.25
CA ALA A 200 26.78 10.80 7.00
C ALA A 200 26.60 12.10 7.79
N SER A 201 27.68 12.64 8.36
CA SER A 201 27.64 13.80 9.27
C SER A 201 26.87 15.01 8.70
N ARG A 202 27.08 15.32 7.41
CA ARG A 202 26.36 16.40 6.72
C ARG A 202 24.85 16.14 6.66
N LYS A 203 24.43 14.90 6.37
CA LYS A 203 23.01 14.50 6.30
C LYS A 203 22.37 14.53 7.69
N ARG A 204 23.02 13.95 8.70
CA ARG A 204 22.58 14.03 10.10
C ARG A 204 22.35 15.47 10.56
N LYS A 205 23.31 16.37 10.32
CA LYS A 205 23.19 17.79 10.70
C LYS A 205 22.00 18.48 10.00
N ALA A 206 21.77 18.15 8.73
CA ALA A 206 20.63 18.69 7.98
C ALA A 206 19.30 18.21 8.55
N LEU A 207 19.14 16.91 8.84
CA LEU A 207 17.91 16.37 9.41
C LEU A 207 17.62 16.94 10.81
N ARG A 208 18.64 17.06 11.68
CA ARG A 208 18.46 17.73 12.99
C ARG A 208 18.01 19.19 12.86
N LYS A 209 18.51 19.92 11.85
CA LYS A 209 18.08 21.30 11.58
C LYS A 209 16.63 21.34 11.09
N GLU A 210 16.28 20.42 10.18
CA GLU A 210 14.93 20.27 9.63
C GLU A 210 13.89 20.05 10.74
N ARG A 211 14.12 19.05 11.61
CA ARG A 211 13.22 18.73 12.73
C ARG A 211 13.05 19.91 13.68
N ARG A 212 14.15 20.56 14.06
CA ARG A 212 14.09 21.75 14.93
C ARG A 212 13.26 22.86 14.29
N ALA A 213 13.49 23.17 13.01
CA ALA A 213 12.77 24.23 12.31
C ALA A 213 11.27 23.92 12.17
N ALA A 214 10.90 22.66 11.98
CA ALA A 214 9.50 22.24 11.91
C ALA A 214 8.72 22.47 13.23
N LEU A 215 9.42 22.48 14.36
CA LEU A 215 8.86 22.65 15.70
C LEU A 215 9.06 24.07 16.27
N GLU A 216 9.64 24.99 15.48
CA GLU A 216 9.71 26.40 15.85
C GLU A 216 8.28 27.00 15.96
N ASN A 217 8.16 28.20 16.55
CA ASN A 217 6.89 28.91 16.70
C ASN A 217 5.82 28.22 17.58
N GLY A 218 6.25 27.35 18.49
CA GLY A 218 5.39 26.69 19.48
C GLY A 218 4.51 25.60 18.89
N ILE A 219 5.05 24.85 17.90
CA ILE A 219 4.39 23.68 17.34
C ILE A 219 4.73 22.45 18.18
N GLU A 220 3.70 21.74 18.59
CA GLU A 220 3.77 20.48 19.34
C GLU A 220 3.22 19.33 18.47
N ILE A 221 3.72 18.12 18.68
CA ILE A 221 3.25 16.92 17.95
C ILE A 221 2.59 15.96 18.94
N ASP A 222 1.40 15.51 18.58
CA ASP A 222 0.65 14.49 19.32
C ASP A 222 0.53 13.22 18.45
N TRP A 223 0.68 12.04 19.08
CA TRP A 223 0.35 10.74 18.49
C TRP A 223 -0.99 10.29 19.04
N LEU A 224 -2.00 10.18 18.18
CA LEU A 224 -3.35 9.77 18.57
C LEU A 224 -3.63 8.38 18.00
N THR A 225 -4.15 7.48 18.84
CA THR A 225 -4.54 6.10 18.46
C THR A 225 -5.73 5.64 19.31
N GLY A 226 -6.42 4.56 18.91
CA GLY A 226 -7.48 3.97 19.72
C GLY A 226 -8.55 4.99 20.14
N GLY A 227 -8.79 5.09 21.44
CA GLY A 227 -9.81 5.99 22.02
C GLY A 227 -9.56 7.50 21.80
N ASP A 228 -8.35 7.91 21.41
CA ASP A 228 -8.07 9.32 21.09
C ASP A 228 -8.74 9.76 19.77
N LEU A 229 -9.08 8.81 18.89
CA LEU A 229 -9.60 9.03 17.55
C LEU A 229 -11.11 9.33 17.56
N THR A 230 -11.49 10.40 18.24
CA THR A 230 -12.87 10.88 18.32
C THR A 230 -13.37 11.50 17.00
N GLU A 231 -14.69 11.63 16.84
CA GLU A 231 -15.28 12.29 15.65
C GLU A 231 -14.78 13.74 15.47
N ASP A 232 -14.51 14.46 16.56
CA ASP A 232 -13.93 15.82 16.48
C ASP A 232 -12.51 15.80 15.90
N ILE A 233 -11.69 14.84 16.30
CA ILE A 233 -10.35 14.63 15.71
C ILE A 233 -10.45 14.28 14.23
N TRP A 234 -11.42 13.44 13.85
CA TRP A 234 -11.66 13.10 12.45
C TRP A 234 -12.14 14.29 11.62
N ASP A 235 -12.98 15.17 12.17
CA ASP A 235 -13.40 16.41 11.51
C ASP A 235 -12.21 17.33 11.24
N GLN A 236 -11.34 17.50 12.24
CA GLN A 236 -10.12 18.29 12.11
C GLN A 236 -9.17 17.69 11.06
N PHE A 237 -8.91 16.38 11.13
CA PHE A 237 -8.05 15.70 10.15
C PHE A 237 -8.63 15.76 8.73
N PHE A 238 -9.95 15.59 8.59
CA PHE A 238 -10.61 15.63 7.29
C PHE A 238 -10.51 17.01 6.63
N ALA A 239 -10.59 18.09 7.41
CA ALA A 239 -10.33 19.44 6.90
C ALA A 239 -8.92 19.55 6.29
N PHE A 240 -7.92 18.98 6.95
CA PHE A 240 -6.54 18.98 6.46
C PHE A 240 -6.40 18.16 5.16
N TYR A 241 -7.00 16.97 5.14
CA TYR A 241 -7.02 16.08 3.98
C TYR A 241 -7.66 16.75 2.76
N MET A 242 -8.80 17.41 2.96
CA MET A 242 -9.53 18.10 1.90
C MET A 242 -8.74 19.29 1.33
N ASP A 243 -8.12 20.11 2.19
CA ASP A 243 -7.32 21.25 1.74
C ASP A 243 -6.15 20.82 0.85
N THR A 244 -5.37 19.83 1.31
CA THR A 244 -4.19 19.38 0.58
C THR A 244 -4.56 18.60 -0.68
N GLY A 245 -5.59 17.76 -0.61
CA GLY A 245 -6.08 17.02 -1.78
C GLY A 245 -6.68 17.96 -2.84
N GLY A 246 -7.40 19.00 -2.41
CA GLY A 246 -7.93 20.06 -3.27
C GLY A 246 -6.83 20.77 -4.07
N ARG A 247 -5.77 21.19 -3.39
CA ARG A 247 -4.65 21.92 -4.02
C ARG A 247 -3.81 21.06 -4.97
N LYS A 248 -3.59 19.78 -4.65
CA LYS A 248 -2.64 18.92 -5.38
C LYS A 248 -3.29 18.03 -6.44
N TRP A 249 -4.50 17.52 -6.20
CA TRP A 249 -5.06 16.39 -6.95
C TRP A 249 -6.52 16.58 -7.38
N GLY A 250 -7.10 17.77 -7.15
CA GLY A 250 -8.48 18.09 -7.49
C GLY A 250 -9.47 17.58 -6.44
N ARG A 251 -10.04 16.38 -6.62
CA ARG A 251 -11.03 15.82 -5.68
C ARG A 251 -10.43 14.62 -4.92
N PRO A 252 -10.36 14.68 -3.58
CA PRO A 252 -9.92 13.55 -2.77
C PRO A 252 -10.84 12.32 -2.91
N TYR A 253 -10.28 11.13 -2.67
CA TYR A 253 -10.98 9.85 -2.89
C TYR A 253 -11.84 9.39 -1.70
N LEU A 254 -11.37 9.66 -0.48
CA LEU A 254 -11.99 9.15 0.74
C LEU A 254 -13.03 10.14 1.25
N THR A 255 -14.19 9.63 1.65
CA THR A 255 -15.25 10.47 2.21
C THR A 255 -15.01 10.70 3.71
N ARG A 256 -15.68 11.70 4.30
CA ARG A 256 -15.64 11.89 5.77
C ARG A 256 -16.13 10.64 6.51
N ARG A 257 -17.15 9.97 5.97
CA ARG A 257 -17.73 8.74 6.52
C ARG A 257 -16.72 7.59 6.59
N PHE A 258 -15.78 7.52 5.64
CA PHE A 258 -14.70 6.53 5.70
C PHE A 258 -13.92 6.62 7.03
N TYR A 259 -13.57 7.84 7.45
CA TYR A 259 -12.82 8.06 8.69
C TYR A 259 -13.59 7.67 9.95
N SER A 260 -14.91 7.92 10.01
CA SER A 260 -15.75 7.42 11.11
C SER A 260 -15.76 5.89 11.15
N LEU A 261 -15.95 5.23 9.99
CA LEU A 261 -16.04 3.78 9.93
C LEU A 261 -14.72 3.09 10.32
N VAL A 262 -13.56 3.60 9.86
CA VAL A 262 -12.27 3.02 10.29
C VAL A 262 -11.94 3.38 11.74
N GLY A 263 -12.38 4.54 12.23
CA GLY A 263 -12.29 4.91 13.64
C GLY A 263 -13.14 4.01 14.54
N GLU A 264 -14.32 3.58 14.09
CA GLU A 264 -15.17 2.64 14.82
C GLU A 264 -14.59 1.21 14.80
N ARG A 265 -14.12 0.75 13.63
CA ARG A 265 -13.84 -0.67 13.38
C ARG A 265 -12.39 -1.09 13.62
N MET A 266 -11.45 -0.16 13.60
CA MET A 266 -10.01 -0.47 13.63
C MET A 266 -9.17 0.67 14.24
N ALA A 267 -9.68 1.38 15.26
CA ALA A 267 -8.99 2.51 15.89
C ALA A 267 -7.57 2.18 16.37
N ASP A 268 -7.37 0.97 16.90
CA ASP A 268 -6.07 0.52 17.42
C ASP A 268 -5.04 0.23 16.31
N ASP A 269 -5.50 0.10 15.07
CA ASP A 269 -4.66 -0.07 13.89
C ASP A 269 -4.37 1.26 13.19
N ILE A 270 -4.71 2.39 13.80
CA ILE A 270 -4.52 3.72 13.23
C ILE A 270 -3.65 4.57 14.14
N LEU A 271 -2.72 5.31 13.51
CA LEU A 271 -1.97 6.40 14.11
C LEU A 271 -2.26 7.68 13.33
N LEU A 272 -2.79 8.68 14.02
CA LEU A 272 -2.71 10.07 13.57
C LEU A 272 -1.52 10.75 14.24
N VAL A 273 -0.61 11.27 13.42
CA VAL A 273 0.41 12.21 13.90
C VAL A 273 -0.11 13.61 13.62
N MET A 274 -0.45 14.35 14.67
CA MET A 274 -1.13 15.66 14.57
C MET A 274 -0.22 16.77 15.10
N ALA A 275 -0.14 17.88 14.36
CA ALA A 275 0.64 19.06 14.75
C ALA A 275 -0.30 20.12 15.34
N ARG A 276 0.01 20.59 16.55
CA ARG A 276 -0.79 21.56 17.31
C ARG A 276 -0.01 22.85 17.53
N ARG A 277 -0.67 23.99 17.38
CA ARG A 277 -0.10 25.32 17.66
C ARG A 277 -1.15 26.21 18.32
N ALA A 278 -0.77 26.89 19.40
CA ALA A 278 -1.68 27.74 20.18
C ALA A 278 -3.01 27.04 20.54
N GLY A 279 -2.92 25.75 20.93
CA GLY A 279 -4.06 24.94 21.35
C GLY A 279 -4.95 24.39 20.23
N ARG A 280 -4.59 24.55 18.94
CA ARG A 280 -5.39 24.04 17.81
C ARG A 280 -4.56 23.17 16.89
N TYR A 281 -5.14 22.10 16.36
CA TYR A 281 -4.47 21.32 15.32
C TYR A 281 -4.41 22.11 14.01
N ILE A 282 -3.25 22.07 13.37
CA ILE A 282 -2.95 22.82 12.13
C ILE A 282 -2.56 21.89 10.97
N ALA A 283 -2.20 20.65 11.28
CA ALA A 283 -1.81 19.66 10.29
C ALA A 283 -1.87 18.24 10.86
N GLY A 284 -1.89 17.24 9.99
CA GLY A 284 -1.92 15.84 10.41
C GLY A 284 -1.59 14.84 9.31
N ALA A 285 -0.96 13.74 9.69
CA ALA A 285 -0.75 12.56 8.84
C ALA A 285 -1.47 11.34 9.42
N ILE A 286 -2.15 10.59 8.56
CA ILE A 286 -2.68 9.27 8.90
C ILE A 286 -1.72 8.17 8.48
N ASN A 287 -1.48 7.26 9.41
CA ASN A 287 -0.74 6.03 9.23
C ASN A 287 -1.61 4.85 9.71
N PHE A 288 -1.43 3.69 9.09
CA PHE A 288 -2.02 2.45 9.57
C PHE A 288 -0.93 1.54 10.13
N ILE A 289 -1.24 0.84 11.20
CA ILE A 289 -0.31 0.04 12.00
C ILE A 289 -0.54 -1.43 11.64
N GLY A 290 0.40 -2.04 10.92
CA GLY A 290 0.41 -3.48 10.70
C GLY A 290 1.01 -4.25 11.88
N GLU A 291 1.34 -5.51 11.64
CA GLU A 291 2.10 -6.30 12.62
C GLU A 291 3.59 -5.98 12.61
N ASP A 292 4.16 -5.74 11.43
CA ASP A 292 5.60 -5.53 11.25
C ASP A 292 5.95 -4.18 10.60
N ALA A 293 4.96 -3.42 10.16
CA ALA A 293 5.17 -2.20 9.39
C ALA A 293 4.20 -1.07 9.77
N LEU A 294 4.69 0.16 9.71
CA LEU A 294 3.86 1.37 9.73
C LEU A 294 3.65 1.87 8.31
N TYR A 295 2.41 2.19 7.97
CA TYR A 295 2.03 2.53 6.60
C TYR A 295 1.49 3.96 6.51
N GLY A 296 2.34 4.91 6.11
CA GLY A 296 1.95 6.31 5.93
C GLY A 296 1.09 6.51 4.68
N ARG A 297 0.03 7.30 4.78
CA ARG A 297 -0.95 7.47 3.70
C ARG A 297 -1.20 8.91 3.31
N HIS A 298 -2.03 9.60 4.08
CA HIS A 298 -2.53 10.91 3.71
C HIS A 298 -1.97 11.94 4.68
N TRP A 299 -1.55 13.08 4.13
CA TRP A 299 -1.12 14.25 4.88
C TRP A 299 -1.99 15.43 4.48
N GLY A 300 -2.26 16.29 5.45
CA GLY A 300 -2.89 17.57 5.23
C GLY A 300 -2.36 18.64 6.17
N CYS A 301 -2.50 19.90 5.78
CA CYS A 301 -2.35 21.04 6.68
C CYS A 301 -3.29 22.19 6.29
N VAL A 302 -3.62 23.03 7.26
CA VAL A 302 -4.32 24.32 7.07
C VAL A 302 -3.43 25.52 7.39
N GLU A 303 -2.27 25.28 8.03
CA GLU A 303 -1.19 26.26 8.13
C GLU A 303 0.08 25.70 7.47
N ASP A 304 0.75 26.52 6.68
CA ASP A 304 2.04 26.16 6.08
C ASP A 304 3.19 26.58 6.99
N HIS A 305 4.03 25.62 7.35
CA HIS A 305 5.21 25.82 8.18
C HIS A 305 6.39 25.08 7.57
N PRO A 306 7.58 25.71 7.52
CA PRO A 306 8.77 25.08 6.94
C PRO A 306 9.03 23.70 7.53
N PHE A 307 9.21 22.71 6.66
CA PHE A 307 9.55 21.33 7.01
C PHE A 307 8.50 20.55 7.81
N LEU A 308 7.34 21.12 8.14
CA LEU A 308 6.32 20.45 8.96
C LEU A 308 5.81 19.15 8.33
N HIS A 309 5.62 19.13 7.01
CA HIS A 309 5.31 17.90 6.26
C HIS A 309 6.35 16.80 6.53
N PHE A 310 7.63 17.14 6.59
CA PHE A 310 8.67 16.13 6.78
C PHE A 310 8.72 15.60 8.20
N GLU A 311 8.56 16.49 9.18
CA GLU A 311 8.47 16.11 10.59
C GLU A 311 7.32 15.13 10.81
N VAL A 312 6.12 15.48 10.37
CA VAL A 312 4.93 14.68 10.65
C VAL A 312 4.86 13.40 9.81
N CYS A 313 5.24 13.44 8.53
CA CYS A 313 5.08 12.30 7.63
C CYS A 313 6.23 11.30 7.66
N TYR A 314 7.43 11.70 8.09
CA TYR A 314 8.62 10.84 8.05
C TYR A 314 9.29 10.68 9.40
N HIS A 315 9.65 11.78 10.05
CA HIS A 315 10.46 11.70 11.27
C HIS A 315 9.66 11.11 12.43
N GLN A 316 8.42 11.58 12.63
CA GLN A 316 7.50 11.06 13.63
C GLN A 316 7.05 9.62 13.31
N ALA A 317 6.92 9.28 12.02
CA ALA A 317 6.63 7.90 11.60
C ALA A 317 7.81 6.95 11.93
N ILE A 318 9.06 7.40 11.74
CA ILE A 318 10.26 6.66 12.15
C ILE A 318 10.29 6.51 13.68
N ASP A 319 10.03 7.59 14.42
CA ASP A 319 10.04 7.58 15.88
C ASP A 319 9.02 6.58 16.42
N PHE A 320 7.79 6.60 15.89
CA PHE A 320 6.75 5.66 16.27
C PHE A 320 7.12 4.21 15.93
N ALA A 321 7.68 3.97 14.74
CA ALA A 321 8.10 2.63 14.34
C ALA A 321 9.24 2.09 15.23
N ILE A 322 10.17 2.96 15.66
CA ILE A 322 11.21 2.60 16.62
C ILE A 322 10.59 2.28 17.99
N ASP A 323 9.73 3.16 18.51
CA ASP A 323 9.06 3.00 19.80
C ASP A 323 8.25 1.71 19.90
N ARG A 324 7.51 1.38 18.83
CA ARG A 324 6.68 0.17 18.75
C ARG A 324 7.42 -1.07 18.24
N GLY A 325 8.71 -0.97 17.95
CA GLY A 325 9.50 -2.09 17.43
C GLY A 325 9.04 -2.60 16.05
N LEU A 326 8.37 -1.76 15.25
CA LEU A 326 7.98 -2.08 13.89
C LEU A 326 9.24 -2.15 13.02
N LYS A 327 9.29 -3.14 12.12
CA LYS A 327 10.47 -3.44 11.28
C LYS A 327 10.66 -2.44 10.15
N ARG A 328 9.59 -1.81 9.66
CA ARG A 328 9.67 -0.85 8.56
C ARG A 328 8.61 0.24 8.57
N VAL A 329 8.87 1.32 7.83
CA VAL A 329 7.88 2.36 7.50
C VAL A 329 7.74 2.49 5.99
N GLU A 330 6.52 2.36 5.49
CA GLU A 330 6.16 2.55 4.08
C GLU A 330 5.45 3.89 3.90
N ALA A 331 6.17 4.91 3.41
CA ALA A 331 5.65 6.28 3.29
C ALA A 331 4.98 6.57 1.93
N GLY A 332 4.29 5.59 1.33
CA GLY A 332 3.59 5.70 0.04
C GLY A 332 4.48 5.66 -1.21
N ALA A 333 3.89 5.87 -2.38
CA ALA A 333 4.52 5.59 -3.69
C ALA A 333 5.56 6.62 -4.19
N GLN A 334 5.53 7.88 -3.75
CA GLN A 334 6.31 8.94 -4.41
C GLN A 334 7.64 9.28 -3.72
N GLY A 335 8.67 9.57 -4.51
CA GLY A 335 9.65 10.63 -4.23
C GLY A 335 11.05 10.21 -3.77
N GLU A 336 12.07 10.57 -4.57
CA GLU A 336 13.50 10.48 -4.23
C GLU A 336 13.89 11.34 -3.01
N HIS A 337 13.09 12.35 -2.66
CA HIS A 337 13.33 13.19 -1.48
C HIS A 337 13.33 12.38 -0.17
N LYS A 338 12.74 11.18 -0.18
CA LYS A 338 12.75 10.25 0.96
C LYS A 338 14.13 9.65 1.21
N LEU A 339 14.96 9.52 0.16
CA LEU A 339 16.31 8.98 0.27
C LEU A 339 17.16 9.78 1.26
N ALA A 340 17.07 11.11 1.22
CA ALA A 340 17.80 11.98 2.14
C ALA A 340 17.42 11.77 3.63
N ARG A 341 16.27 11.14 3.91
CA ARG A 341 15.70 10.90 5.25
C ARG A 341 15.84 9.45 5.71
N GLY A 342 16.59 8.63 4.98
CA GLY A 342 16.88 7.24 5.36
C GLY A 342 15.92 6.19 4.80
N TYR A 343 14.98 6.57 3.94
CA TYR A 343 14.15 5.61 3.22
C TYR A 343 14.89 5.12 1.98
N MET A 344 15.16 3.83 1.90
CA MET A 344 15.94 3.22 0.83
C MET A 344 15.03 2.64 -0.25
N PRO A 345 15.49 2.58 -1.52
CA PRO A 345 14.71 1.99 -2.61
C PRO A 345 14.42 0.51 -2.32
N ILE A 346 13.17 0.11 -2.51
CA ILE A 346 12.66 -1.25 -2.40
C ILE A 346 11.90 -1.57 -3.68
N THR A 347 12.22 -2.71 -4.28
CA THR A 347 11.49 -3.22 -5.45
C THR A 347 10.08 -3.60 -5.05
N THR A 348 9.11 -3.14 -5.82
CA THR A 348 7.71 -3.54 -5.73
C THR A 348 7.31 -4.32 -6.95
N HIS A 349 6.32 -5.20 -6.78
CA HIS A 349 5.93 -6.15 -7.81
C HIS A 349 4.48 -5.87 -8.24
N SER A 350 4.22 -6.12 -9.51
CA SER A 350 2.87 -6.21 -10.07
C SER A 350 2.83 -7.26 -11.18
N ALA A 351 1.65 -7.81 -11.44
CA ALA A 351 1.44 -8.85 -12.45
C ALA A 351 0.25 -8.50 -13.34
N HIS A 352 0.39 -8.67 -14.65
CA HIS A 352 -0.57 -8.18 -15.64
C HIS A 352 -0.94 -9.24 -16.67
N TYR A 353 -2.20 -9.66 -16.68
CA TYR A 353 -2.78 -10.46 -17.76
C TYR A 353 -3.38 -9.52 -18.80
N LEU A 354 -3.01 -9.71 -20.06
CA LEU A 354 -3.50 -8.91 -21.19
C LEU A 354 -4.16 -9.87 -22.18
N ALA A 355 -5.46 -9.69 -22.42
CA ALA A 355 -6.25 -10.60 -23.24
C ALA A 355 -5.87 -10.48 -24.73
N HIS A 356 -5.66 -9.26 -25.22
CA HIS A 356 -5.31 -9.02 -26.62
C HIS A 356 -3.84 -9.44 -26.92
N PRO A 357 -3.59 -10.40 -27.84
CA PRO A 357 -2.25 -10.94 -28.08
C PRO A 357 -1.22 -9.89 -28.55
N GLY A 358 -1.64 -8.94 -29.40
CA GLY A 358 -0.78 -7.86 -29.88
C GLY A 358 -0.28 -6.94 -28.76
N LEU A 359 -1.20 -6.44 -27.93
CA LEU A 359 -0.87 -5.65 -26.74
C LEU A 359 0.01 -6.46 -25.77
N ARG A 360 -0.34 -7.73 -25.51
CA ARG A 360 0.44 -8.61 -24.66
C ARG A 360 1.89 -8.71 -25.08
N ARG A 361 2.16 -8.96 -26.37
CA ARG A 361 3.52 -9.06 -26.90
C ARG A 361 4.28 -7.73 -26.72
N ALA A 362 3.68 -6.62 -27.14
CA ALA A 362 4.31 -5.30 -27.03
C ALA A 362 4.65 -4.92 -25.57
N VAL A 363 3.76 -5.23 -24.62
CA VAL A 363 3.99 -4.99 -23.20
C VAL A 363 5.05 -5.94 -22.65
N ALA A 364 5.05 -7.23 -23.02
CA ALA A 364 6.08 -8.18 -22.58
C ALA A 364 7.48 -7.70 -22.98
N ASP A 365 7.66 -7.30 -24.25
CA ASP A 365 8.92 -6.77 -24.77
C ASP A 365 9.35 -5.49 -24.03
N TYR A 366 8.41 -4.62 -23.67
CA TYR A 366 8.68 -3.41 -22.89
C TYR A 366 9.11 -3.73 -21.45
N LEU A 367 8.39 -4.63 -20.78
CA LEU A 367 8.63 -4.99 -19.38
C LEU A 367 10.02 -5.62 -19.17
N GLU A 368 10.57 -6.31 -20.18
CA GLU A 368 11.94 -6.81 -20.10
C GLU A 368 12.99 -5.71 -19.94
N ARG A 369 12.79 -4.57 -20.60
CA ARG A 369 13.68 -3.39 -20.47
C ARG A 369 13.38 -2.65 -19.18
N GLU A 370 12.11 -2.38 -18.90
CA GLU A 370 11.69 -1.66 -17.69
C GLU A 370 12.23 -2.32 -16.41
N ARG A 371 12.19 -3.66 -16.31
CA ARG A 371 12.74 -4.36 -15.14
C ARG A 371 14.25 -4.17 -14.96
N ARG A 372 15.02 -4.09 -16.05
CA ARG A 372 16.48 -3.82 -15.98
C ARG A 372 16.74 -2.39 -15.54
N ASP A 373 16.05 -1.43 -16.16
CA ASP A 373 16.18 -0.01 -15.85
C ASP A 373 15.83 0.26 -14.36
N VAL A 374 14.76 -0.37 -13.86
CA VAL A 374 14.35 -0.30 -12.46
C VAL A 374 15.40 -0.92 -11.52
N ALA A 375 16.01 -2.05 -11.89
CA ALA A 375 17.06 -2.66 -11.08
C ALA A 375 18.30 -1.77 -11.02
N GLU A 376 18.79 -1.29 -12.16
CA GLU A 376 19.95 -0.40 -12.27
C GLU A 376 19.74 0.92 -11.50
N ALA A 377 18.57 1.53 -11.64
CA ALA A 377 18.22 2.73 -10.88
C ALA A 377 18.22 2.47 -9.36
N GLY A 378 17.77 1.29 -8.93
CA GLY A 378 17.74 0.89 -7.52
C GLY A 378 19.14 0.74 -6.92
N GLU A 379 20.03 0.07 -7.65
CA GLU A 379 21.44 -0.05 -7.26
C GLU A 379 22.10 1.32 -7.16
N TRP A 380 21.89 2.18 -8.16
CA TRP A 380 22.43 3.54 -8.16
C TRP A 380 21.91 4.37 -6.97
N LEU A 381 20.60 4.34 -6.70
CA LEU A 381 20.01 5.05 -5.56
C LEU A 381 20.52 4.50 -4.21
N ALA A 382 20.73 3.18 -4.11
CA ALA A 382 21.26 2.55 -2.91
C ALA A 382 22.71 3.00 -2.62
N GLU A 383 23.56 3.07 -3.64
CA GLU A 383 24.94 3.56 -3.53
C GLU A 383 25.05 5.03 -3.11
N HIS A 384 24.04 5.83 -3.48
CA HIS A 384 23.94 7.26 -3.17
C HIS A 384 23.07 7.55 -1.93
N GLY A 385 22.73 6.51 -1.16
CA GLY A 385 21.99 6.61 0.09
C GLY A 385 22.67 7.52 1.13
N PRO A 386 21.92 7.97 2.17
CA PRO A 386 22.40 8.95 3.15
C PRO A 386 23.35 8.37 4.21
N PHE A 387 23.53 7.05 4.22
CA PHE A 387 24.32 6.31 5.21
C PHE A 387 25.82 6.55 5.03
N ARG A 388 26.59 6.39 6.11
CA ARG A 388 28.05 6.43 6.01
C ARG A 388 28.52 5.25 5.16
N LYS A 389 29.41 5.51 4.20
CA LYS A 389 30.15 4.43 3.54
C LYS A 389 31.07 3.79 4.57
N THR A 390 30.79 2.56 4.99
CA THR A 390 31.76 1.74 5.71
C THR A 390 32.87 1.39 4.73
N GLY A 391 34.06 1.95 4.92
CA GLY A 391 35.18 1.72 4.02
C GLY A 391 35.64 0.27 4.04
N ALA A 392 35.59 -0.38 2.87
CA ALA A 392 36.19 -1.68 2.49
C ALA A 392 35.82 -2.93 3.34
N PRO A 393 35.67 -4.12 2.71
CA PRO A 393 35.40 -5.35 3.43
C PRO A 393 36.57 -5.69 4.37
N PRO A 394 36.33 -6.40 5.50
CA PRO A 394 37.42 -7.02 6.22
C PRO A 394 38.15 -7.95 5.25
N ARG A 395 39.43 -7.66 5.01
CA ARG A 395 40.34 -8.66 4.45
C ARG A 395 40.33 -9.81 5.45
N GLY A 396 39.75 -10.94 5.05
CA GLY A 396 39.96 -12.20 5.75
C GLY A 396 41.46 -12.46 5.75
N ASN A 397 42.07 -12.40 6.94
CA ASN A 397 43.31 -13.09 7.19
C ASN A 397 42.95 -14.48 7.70
N ASP A 398 43.50 -15.46 6.99
CA ASP A 398 43.71 -16.88 7.30
C ASP A 398 42.50 -17.79 7.57
#